data_AF-U1WYH6-F1
#
_entry.id   AF-U1WYH6-F1
#
_cell.length_a   1.000
_cell.length_b   1.000
_cell.length_c   1.000
_cell.angle_alpha   90.00
_cell.angle_beta   90.00
_cell.angle_gamma   90.00
#
_symmetry.space_group_name_H-M   'P 1'
#
loop_
_entity.id
_entity.type
_entity.pdbx_description
1 polymer ?
#
loop_
_entity_poly.entity_id
_entity_poly.type
_entity_poly.pdbx_seq_one_letter_code
_entity_poly.pdbx_strand_id
1 'polypeptide(L)'
;MSGSTKTTFEPGFEPKDLLKQGHVWVAPVWNHTEGKYTPRPIVVVGNDKANDKIGLIINFVTKQGARNEFDVPINYWKEAGLNCPSWVRTAKPTTILKSDLRLDPVNRDGIVKPKGYIGKLHNDDLQDVLTACRDIF
;
A
#
# COMPACT_ATOMS: atom_id res chain seq x y z
N MET A 1 -28.79 -19.99 12.73
CA MET A 1 -27.36 -19.96 13.13
C MET A 1 -26.52 -19.98 11.86
N SER A 2 -26.08 -18.80 11.41
CA SER A 2 -25.23 -18.66 10.23
C SER A 2 -23.78 -18.92 10.65
N GLY A 3 -23.21 -20.03 10.19
CA GLY A 3 -21.83 -20.39 10.44
C GLY A 3 -20.91 -19.47 9.63
N SER A 4 -20.19 -18.59 10.32
CA SER A 4 -19.08 -17.83 9.75
C SER A 4 -18.01 -18.82 9.28
N THR A 5 -17.87 -18.94 7.97
CA THR A 5 -16.79 -19.72 7.33
C THR A 5 -15.50 -18.95 7.57
N LYS A 6 -14.69 -19.41 8.52
CA LYS A 6 -13.32 -18.89 8.74
C LYS A 6 -12.56 -19.02 7.43
N THR A 7 -12.35 -17.91 6.74
CA THR A 7 -11.52 -17.93 5.54
C THR A 7 -10.08 -18.15 5.96
N THR A 8 -9.49 -19.21 5.45
CA THR A 8 -8.14 -19.63 5.81
C THR A 8 -7.17 -18.93 4.85
N PHE A 9 -6.40 -17.98 5.37
CA PHE A 9 -5.16 -17.53 4.72
C PHE A 9 -4.15 -18.67 4.72
N GLU A 10 -3.06 -18.57 3.95
CA GLU A 10 -1.99 -19.57 4.04
C GLU A 10 -1.55 -19.78 5.50
N PRO A 11 -1.24 -21.02 5.93
CA PRO A 11 -0.82 -21.30 7.29
C PRO A 11 0.35 -20.39 7.70
N GLY A 12 0.14 -19.53 8.71
CA GLY A 12 1.14 -18.59 9.21
C GLY A 12 1.01 -17.14 8.71
N PHE A 13 -0.03 -16.81 7.95
CA PHE A 13 -0.21 -15.46 7.41
C PHE A 13 -1.39 -14.71 8.05
N GLU A 14 -1.10 -13.65 8.81
CA GLU A 14 -2.12 -12.80 9.40
C GLU A 14 -2.30 -11.51 8.57
N PRO A 15 -3.54 -11.07 8.27
CA PRO A 15 -3.79 -9.85 7.49
C PRO A 15 -3.08 -8.60 8.03
N LYS A 16 -2.82 -8.56 9.34
CA LYS A 16 -2.08 -7.48 10.00
C LYS A 16 -0.63 -7.35 9.50
N ASP A 17 0.00 -8.43 9.06
CA ASP A 17 1.40 -8.40 8.59
C ASP A 17 1.52 -7.67 7.26
N LEU A 18 0.43 -7.64 6.47
CA LEU A 18 0.35 -6.88 5.23
C LEU A 18 0.10 -5.40 5.40
N LEU A 19 -0.19 -4.94 6.63
CA LEU A 19 -0.41 -3.54 6.95
C LEU A 19 0.88 -2.83 7.39
N LYS A 20 2.02 -3.51 7.28
CA LYS A 20 3.32 -3.00 7.69
C LYS A 20 3.96 -2.12 6.62
N GLN A 21 4.96 -1.35 7.06
CA GLN A 21 5.76 -0.48 6.22
C GLN A 21 6.31 -1.22 4.98
N GLY A 22 6.22 -0.59 3.82
CA GLY A 22 6.64 -1.11 2.52
C GLY A 22 5.62 -1.98 1.79
N HIS A 23 4.51 -2.38 2.42
CA HIS A 23 3.45 -3.09 1.71
C HIS A 23 2.65 -2.16 0.80
N VAL A 24 2.32 -2.66 -0.38
CA VAL A 24 1.66 -1.94 -1.46
C VAL A 24 0.25 -2.48 -1.67
N TRP A 25 -0.70 -1.55 -1.72
CA TRP A 25 -2.13 -1.81 -1.79
C TRP A 25 -2.78 -0.98 -2.88
N VAL A 26 -3.95 -1.41 -3.35
CA VAL A 26 -4.90 -0.56 -4.08
C VAL A 26 -6.00 -0.17 -3.11
N ALA A 27 -6.04 1.11 -2.75
CA ALA A 27 -7.01 1.68 -1.82
C ALA A 27 -7.98 2.64 -2.54
N PRO A 28 -9.24 2.78 -2.07
CA PRO A 28 -10.12 3.84 -2.52
C PRO A 28 -9.64 5.19 -1.96
N VAL A 29 -9.34 6.14 -2.85
CA VAL A 29 -8.87 7.48 -2.48
C VAL A 29 -9.83 8.50 -3.08
N TRP A 30 -10.25 9.48 -2.28
CA TRP A 30 -11.14 10.54 -2.74
C TRP A 30 -10.47 11.39 -3.82
N ASN A 31 -11.06 11.41 -5.01
CA ASN A 31 -10.62 12.25 -6.11
C ASN A 31 -11.45 13.54 -6.12
N HIS A 32 -10.84 14.64 -5.69
CA HIS A 32 -11.50 15.96 -5.64
C HIS A 32 -11.93 16.48 -7.02
N THR A 33 -11.26 16.08 -8.10
CA THR A 33 -11.62 16.50 -9.46
C THR A 33 -12.85 15.77 -9.98
N GLU A 34 -12.99 14.48 -9.66
CA GLU A 34 -14.10 13.65 -10.15
C GLU A 34 -15.25 13.52 -9.14
N GLY A 35 -15.09 14.04 -7.91
CA GLY A 35 -16.10 13.96 -6.85
C GLY A 35 -16.44 12.53 -6.42
N LYS A 36 -15.49 11.59 -6.54
CA LYS A 36 -15.70 10.17 -6.22
C LYS A 36 -14.45 9.50 -5.69
N TYR A 37 -14.61 8.38 -5.00
CA TYR A 37 -13.49 7.49 -4.67
C TYR A 37 -12.97 6.80 -5.92
N THR A 38 -11.65 6.83 -6.08
CA THR A 38 -10.94 6.17 -7.17
C THR A 38 -9.90 5.20 -6.62
N PRO A 39 -9.76 4.00 -7.19
CA PRO A 39 -8.70 3.09 -6.77
C PRO A 39 -7.35 3.68 -7.15
N ARG A 40 -6.43 3.71 -6.17
CA ARG A 40 -5.06 4.17 -6.36
C ARG A 40 -4.09 3.21 -5.69
N PRO A 41 -2.97 2.89 -6.33
CA PRO A 41 -1.90 2.19 -5.63
C PRO A 41 -1.28 3.12 -4.58
N ILE A 42 -1.02 2.56 -3.41
CA ILE A 42 -0.46 3.23 -2.24
C ILE A 42 0.58 2.34 -1.59
N VAL A 43 1.56 2.95 -0.93
CA VAL A 43 2.52 2.24 -0.08
C VAL A 43 2.36 2.69 1.37
N VAL A 44 2.37 1.73 2.30
CA VAL A 44 2.42 2.04 3.74
C VAL A 44 3.81 2.53 4.09
N VAL A 45 3.93 3.75 4.60
CA VAL A 45 5.21 4.34 5.01
C VAL A 45 5.32 4.56 6.52
N GLY A 46 4.19 4.55 7.24
CA GLY A 46 4.22 4.55 8.69
C GLY A 46 4.80 3.25 9.22
N ASN A 47 5.67 3.34 10.22
CA ASN A 47 6.15 2.19 10.97
C ASN A 47 5.13 1.76 12.03
N ASP A 48 5.41 0.67 12.77
CA ASP A 48 4.49 0.13 13.78
C ASP A 48 4.19 1.08 14.95
N LYS A 49 5.03 2.11 15.17
CA LYS A 49 4.80 3.15 16.19
C LYS A 49 3.95 4.29 15.65
N ALA A 50 4.12 4.64 14.38
CA ALA A 50 3.44 5.75 13.72
C ALA A 50 2.03 5.36 13.24
N ASN A 51 1.86 4.10 12.81
CA ASN A 51 0.54 3.55 12.53
C ASN A 51 -0.17 3.22 13.84
N ASP A 52 -1.39 3.69 14.02
CA ASP A 52 -2.17 3.40 15.21
C ASP A 52 -3.07 2.16 15.00
N LYS A 53 -4.03 1.92 15.91
CA LYS A 53 -4.95 0.78 15.79
C LYS A 53 -5.91 0.90 14.59
N ILE A 54 -6.23 2.11 14.12
CA ILE A 54 -7.30 2.38 13.16
C ILE A 54 -6.82 2.84 11.79
N GLY A 55 -5.66 3.49 11.70
CA GLY A 55 -5.16 4.17 10.52
C GLY A 55 -3.75 3.75 10.14
N LEU A 56 -3.40 4.06 8.88
CA LEU A 56 -2.09 3.83 8.29
C LEU A 56 -1.60 5.12 7.65
N ILE A 57 -0.34 5.46 7.87
CA ILE A 57 0.33 6.54 7.12
C ILE A 57 0.84 5.95 5.81
N ILE A 58 0.43 6.56 4.70
CA ILE A 58 0.68 6.06 3.36
C ILE A 58 1.17 7.18 2.44
N ASN A 59 1.80 6.79 1.34
CA ASN A 59 2.06 7.67 0.19
C ASN A 59 1.44 7.08 -1.07
N PHE A 60 1.05 7.96 -2.00
CA PHE A 60 0.52 7.55 -3.30
C PHE A 60 1.61 7.03 -4.21
N VAL A 61 1.28 5.98 -4.96
CA VAL A 61 2.08 5.47 -6.09
C VAL A 61 1.45 5.96 -7.38
N THR A 62 2.27 6.36 -8.36
CA THR A 62 1.78 6.80 -9.66
C THR A 62 2.71 6.38 -10.79
N LYS A 63 2.12 6.15 -11.96
CA LYS A 63 2.86 5.95 -13.22
C LYS A 63 3.36 7.26 -13.85
N GLN A 64 2.91 8.40 -13.35
CA GLN A 64 3.38 9.71 -13.81
C GLN A 64 4.78 9.94 -13.26
N GLY A 65 5.72 10.31 -14.14
CA GLY A 65 7.11 10.60 -13.78
C GLY A 65 7.25 11.64 -12.67
N ALA A 66 8.47 11.73 -12.13
CA ALA A 66 8.83 12.66 -11.07
C ALA A 66 8.45 14.11 -11.42
N ARG A 67 7.84 14.81 -10.47
CA ARG A 67 7.53 16.24 -10.50
C ARG A 67 8.56 17.05 -9.71
N ASN A 68 9.21 16.42 -8.75
CA ASN A 68 10.27 16.99 -7.93
C ASN A 68 11.20 15.86 -7.42
N GLU A 69 12.24 16.26 -6.71
CA GLU A 69 13.26 15.40 -6.10
C GLU A 69 12.71 14.44 -5.03
N PHE A 70 11.50 14.69 -4.53
CA PHE A 70 10.83 13.87 -3.51
C PHE A 70 9.93 12.77 -4.12
N ASP A 71 9.84 12.70 -5.45
CA ASP A 71 9.19 11.59 -6.11
C ASP A 71 10.19 10.45 -6.37
N VAL A 72 10.13 9.42 -5.54
CA VAL A 72 11.10 8.33 -5.55
C VAL A 72 10.70 7.28 -6.59
N PRO A 73 11.58 6.94 -7.56
CA PRO A 73 11.31 5.87 -8.51
C PRO A 73 11.27 4.51 -7.80
N ILE A 74 10.39 3.62 -8.27
CA ILE A 74 10.35 2.22 -7.81
C ILE A 74 11.11 1.40 -8.84
N ASN A 75 12.36 1.05 -8.54
CA ASN A 75 13.22 0.33 -9.48
C ASN A 75 12.73 -1.11 -9.67
N TYR A 76 12.32 -1.76 -8.58
CA TYR A 76 11.83 -3.14 -8.56
C TYR A 76 10.30 -3.21 -8.63
N TRP A 77 9.69 -2.36 -9.45
CA TRP A 77 8.23 -2.20 -9.54
C TRP A 77 7.48 -3.50 -9.88
N LYS A 78 8.09 -4.38 -10.70
CA LYS A 78 7.51 -5.69 -11.04
C LYS A 78 7.35 -6.58 -9.81
N GLU A 79 8.38 -6.62 -8.96
CA GLU A 79 8.39 -7.40 -7.72
C GLU A 79 7.38 -6.86 -6.71
N ALA A 80 7.17 -5.55 -6.72
CA ALA A 80 6.12 -4.88 -5.94
C ALA A 80 4.69 -5.13 -6.45
N GLY A 81 4.51 -5.89 -7.54
CA GLY A 81 3.21 -6.21 -8.12
C GLY A 81 2.59 -5.09 -8.96
N LEU A 82 3.38 -4.08 -9.33
CA LEU A 82 2.94 -3.01 -10.23
C LEU A 82 3.03 -3.48 -11.69
N ASN A 83 2.17 -2.93 -12.54
CA ASN A 83 2.09 -3.31 -13.96
C ASN A 83 2.97 -2.43 -14.88
N CYS A 84 3.55 -1.36 -14.34
CA CYS A 84 4.41 -0.44 -15.08
C CYS A 84 5.39 0.27 -14.14
N PRO A 85 6.49 0.85 -14.68
CA PRO A 85 7.35 1.74 -13.94
C PRO A 85 6.54 2.84 -13.24
N SER A 86 6.87 3.09 -11.97
CA SER A 86 6.08 3.95 -11.10
C SER A 86 6.96 4.70 -10.10
N TRP A 87 6.40 5.74 -9.48
CA TRP A 87 7.02 6.59 -8.48
C TRP A 87 6.16 6.69 -7.22
N VAL A 88 6.80 6.79 -6.06
CA VAL A 88 6.16 7.12 -4.78
C VAL A 88 6.21 8.62 -4.55
N ARG A 89 5.06 9.23 -4.23
CA ARG A 89 4.92 10.67 -3.95
C ARG A 89 5.18 10.95 -2.47
N THR A 90 6.43 11.04 -2.05
CA THR A 90 6.79 11.11 -0.61
C THR A 90 6.37 12.43 0.05
N ALA A 91 6.38 13.53 -0.71
CA ALA A 91 5.92 14.85 -0.26
C ALA A 91 4.40 14.96 -0.01
N LYS A 92 3.64 13.87 -0.14
CA LYS A 92 2.19 13.82 0.09
C LYS A 92 1.80 12.67 1.00
N PRO A 93 2.28 12.62 2.25
CA PRO A 93 1.80 11.63 3.20
C PRO A 93 0.32 11.88 3.45
N THR A 94 -0.42 10.81 3.62
CA THR A 94 -1.82 10.87 4.04
C THR A 94 -2.12 9.70 4.94
N THR A 95 -3.24 9.80 5.66
CA THR A 95 -3.73 8.73 6.51
C THR A 95 -4.97 8.13 5.88
N ILE A 96 -5.00 6.80 5.76
CA ILE A 96 -6.21 6.06 5.40
C ILE A 96 -6.64 5.20 6.59
N LEU A 97 -7.93 4.88 6.69
CA LEU A 97 -8.41 3.94 7.68
C LEU A 97 -8.11 2.52 7.22
N LYS A 98 -7.75 1.63 8.14
CA LYS A 98 -7.57 0.20 7.86
C LYS A 98 -8.85 -0.43 7.29
N SER A 99 -10.02 0.10 7.67
CA SER A 99 -11.33 -0.31 7.14
C SER A 99 -11.54 0.06 5.67
N ASP A 100 -10.78 1.00 5.12
CA ASP A 100 -10.89 1.39 3.71
C ASP A 100 -10.18 0.40 2.78
N LEU A 101 -9.30 -0.44 3.34
CA LEU A 101 -8.64 -1.50 2.60
C LEU A 101 -9.60 -2.67 2.37
N ARG A 102 -9.59 -3.21 1.15
CA ARG A 102 -10.36 -4.41 0.80
C ARG A 102 -9.64 -5.65 1.31
N LEU A 103 -9.90 -5.95 2.58
CA LEU A 103 -9.30 -7.07 3.32
C LEU A 103 -9.87 -8.44 2.96
N ASP A 104 -10.98 -8.48 2.19
CA ASP A 104 -11.62 -9.72 1.75
C ASP A 104 -10.59 -10.63 1.06
N PRO A 105 -10.42 -11.87 1.53
CA PRO A 105 -9.49 -12.81 0.95
C PRO A 105 -9.92 -13.23 -0.45
N VAL A 106 -8.96 -13.33 -1.37
CA VAL A 106 -9.15 -13.87 -2.71
C VAL A 106 -8.02 -14.85 -3.01
N ASN A 107 -8.34 -15.92 -3.74
CA ASN A 107 -7.33 -16.80 -4.31
C ASN A 107 -6.87 -16.21 -5.65
N ARG A 108 -5.57 -15.92 -5.76
CA ARG A 108 -4.92 -15.52 -7.01
C ARG A 108 -3.71 -16.40 -7.20
N ASP A 109 -3.69 -17.17 -8.29
CA ASP A 109 -2.57 -18.04 -8.66
C ASP A 109 -2.19 -19.05 -7.56
N GLY A 110 -3.18 -19.55 -6.81
CA GLY A 110 -2.97 -20.49 -5.70
C GLY A 110 -2.67 -19.84 -4.36
N ILE A 111 -2.49 -18.51 -4.32
CA ILE A 111 -2.14 -17.76 -3.11
C ILE A 111 -3.38 -17.02 -2.59
N VAL A 112 -3.70 -17.22 -1.31
CA VAL A 112 -4.79 -16.51 -0.62
C VAL A 112 -4.26 -15.19 -0.05
N LYS A 113 -4.72 -14.07 -0.61
CA LYS A 113 -4.35 -12.72 -0.15
C LYS A 113 -5.54 -11.76 -0.21
N PRO A 114 -5.52 -10.65 0.55
CA PRO A 114 -6.56 -9.63 0.45
C PRO A 114 -6.73 -9.07 -0.97
N LYS A 115 -7.96 -8.80 -1.38
CA LYS A 115 -8.31 -8.31 -2.72
C LYS A 115 -7.55 -7.04 -3.13
N GLY A 116 -7.33 -6.14 -2.17
CA GLY A 116 -6.62 -4.88 -2.38
C GLY A 116 -5.10 -5.00 -2.35
N TYR A 117 -4.54 -6.09 -1.83
CA TYR A 117 -3.10 -6.25 -1.71
C TYR A 117 -2.46 -6.59 -3.06
N ILE A 118 -1.40 -5.88 -3.44
CA ILE A 118 -0.71 -6.11 -4.72
C ILE A 118 0.74 -6.57 -4.56
N GLY A 119 1.45 -6.16 -3.51
CA GLY A 119 2.81 -6.62 -3.27
C GLY A 119 3.53 -5.83 -2.18
N LYS A 120 4.85 -5.89 -2.18
CA LYS A 120 5.72 -5.19 -1.22
C LYS A 120 6.88 -4.58 -1.98
N LEU A 121 7.30 -3.38 -1.59
CA LEU A 121 8.51 -2.79 -2.14
C LEU A 121 9.73 -3.67 -1.85
N HIS A 122 10.66 -3.71 -2.80
CA HIS A 122 12.01 -4.21 -2.54
C HIS A 122 12.66 -3.36 -1.43
N ASN A 123 13.61 -3.94 -0.69
CA ASN A 123 14.20 -3.27 0.47
C ASN A 123 14.93 -1.98 0.06
N ASP A 124 15.61 -1.97 -1.08
CA ASP A 124 16.29 -0.77 -1.60
C ASP A 124 15.28 0.35 -1.89
N ASP A 125 14.23 0.06 -2.66
CA ASP A 125 13.17 1.03 -2.97
C ASP A 125 12.49 1.53 -1.68
N LEU A 126 12.29 0.65 -0.70
CA LEU A 126 11.74 1.05 0.59
C LEU A 126 12.67 2.02 1.33
N GLN A 127 13.98 1.74 1.38
CA GLN A 127 14.92 2.64 2.05
C GLN A 127 14.99 4.00 1.38
N ASP A 128 14.95 4.05 0.05
CA ASP A 128 14.93 5.32 -0.69
C ASP A 128 13.67 6.13 -0.36
N VAL A 129 12.50 5.48 -0.35
CA VAL A 129 11.23 6.10 0.04
C VAL A 129 11.27 6.63 1.47
N LEU A 130 11.76 5.84 2.42
CA LEU A 130 11.80 6.24 3.82
C LEU A 130 12.82 7.34 4.08
N THR A 131 13.94 7.34 3.36
CA THR A 131 14.93 8.43 3.41
C THR A 131 14.28 9.73 2.92
N ALA A 132 13.66 9.70 1.74
CA ALA A 132 12.97 10.87 1.21
C ALA A 132 11.82 11.36 2.12
N CYS A 133 11.06 10.47 2.77
CA CYS A 133 10.05 10.89 3.75
C CYS A 133 10.66 11.60 4.97
N ARG A 134 11.81 11.15 5.48
CA ARG A 134 12.49 11.77 6.63
C ARG A 134 13.12 13.12 6.27
N ASP A 135 13.52 13.32 5.02
CA ASP A 135 14.08 14.59 4.56
C ASP A 135 13.02 15.71 4.53
N ILE A 136 11.74 15.35 4.52
CA ILE A 136 10.61 16.30 4.46
C ILE A 136 9.98 16.56 5.84
N PHE A 137 9.93 15.56 6.73
CA PHE A 137 9.19 15.58 7.99
C PHE A 137 10.02 15.13 9.18
#